data_AF-A0ABC8QYA6-F1
#
_entry.id   AF-A0ABC8QYA6-F1
#
_cell.length_a   1.000
_cell.length_b   1.000
_cell.length_c   1.000
_cell.angle_alpha   90.00
_cell.angle_beta   90.00
_cell.angle_gamma   90.00
#
_symmetry.space_group_name_H-M   'P 1'
#
loop_
_entity.id
_entity.type
_entity.pdbx_description
1 polymer ?
#
loop_
_entity_poly.entity_id
_entity_poly.type
_entity_poly.pdbx_seq_one_letter_code
_entity_poly.pdbx_strand_id
1 'polypeptide(L)' 'MGCGSNHGRVLARQTYEVVEQFLISMREHGYPELRPLLCIGGVDMRSQLEVVKKGVHIVVATPGRLKDMLAK' A
#
# COMPACT_ATOMS: atom_id res chain seq x y z
N MET A 1 -8.16 -2.20 -25.21
CA MET A 1 -7.55 -3.13 -24.22
C MET A 1 -6.17 -2.60 -23.87
N GLY A 2 -6.06 -1.82 -22.79
CA GLY A 2 -4.75 -1.29 -22.38
C GLY A 2 -4.01 -2.37 -21.59
N CYS A 3 -2.87 -2.81 -22.09
CA CYS A 3 -1.87 -3.51 -21.28
C CYS A 3 -1.44 -2.55 -20.15
N GLY A 4 -2.12 -2.61 -19.00
CA GLY A 4 -1.68 -1.92 -17.80
C GLY A 4 -0.34 -2.51 -17.37
N SER A 5 0.73 -1.76 -17.58
CA SER A 5 2.13 -2.18 -17.40
C SER A 5 2.33 -2.93 -16.09
N ASN A 6 2.58 -4.25 -16.18
CA ASN A 6 2.75 -5.13 -15.02
C ASN A 6 3.88 -4.64 -14.08
N HIS A 7 4.89 -3.99 -14.66
CA HIS A 7 6.06 -3.40 -13.99
C HIS A 7 5.70 -2.46 -12.84
N GLY A 8 4.68 -1.59 -13.00
CA GLY A 8 4.33 -0.62 -11.96
C GLY A 8 3.73 -1.27 -10.70
N ARG A 9 2.97 -2.36 -10.88
CA ARG A 9 2.41 -3.13 -9.76
C ARG A 9 3.50 -3.91 -9.03
N VAL A 10 4.41 -4.53 -9.79
CA VAL A 10 5.54 -5.28 -9.23
C VAL A 10 6.44 -4.35 -8.43
N LEU A 11 6.80 -3.19 -8.97
CA LEU A 11 7.62 -2.21 -8.27
C LEU A 11 6.94 -1.73 -6.99
N ALA A 12 5.65 -1.37 -7.05
CA ALA A 12 4.90 -0.96 -5.86
C ALA A 12 4.85 -2.05 -4.78
N ARG A 13 4.68 -3.33 -5.17
CA ARG A 13 4.74 -4.46 -4.24
C ARG A 13 6.12 -4.59 -3.59
N GLN A 14 7.20 -4.52 -4.39
CA GLN A 14 8.57 -4.62 -3.89
C GLN A 14 8.92 -3.47 -2.94
N THR A 15 8.56 -2.23 -3.28
CA THR A 15 8.74 -1.08 -2.38
C THR A 15 7.97 -1.25 -1.08
N TYR A 16 6.73 -1.77 -1.14
CA TYR A 16 5.95 -2.05 0.06
C TYR A 16 6.60 -3.11 0.96
N GLU A 17 7.17 -4.17 0.40
CA GLU A 17 7.88 -5.21 1.16
C GLU A 17 9.11 -4.64 1.87
N VAL A 18 9.88 -3.77 1.21
CA VAL A 18 11.01 -3.07 1.83
C VAL A 18 10.54 -2.15 2.97
N VAL A 19 9.42 -1.44 2.80
CA VAL A 19 8.83 -0.65 3.88
C VAL A 19 8.48 -1.53 5.07
N GLU A 20 7.79 -2.66 4.85
CA GLU A 20 7.45 -3.57 5.95
C GLU A 20 8.68 -4.10 6.70
N GLN A 21 9.77 -4.39 6.00
CA GLN A 21 11.04 -4.80 6.64
C GLN A 21 11.56 -3.73 7.61
N PHE A 22 11.56 -2.45 7.22
CA PHE A 22 11.96 -1.37 8.14
C PHE A 22 11.00 -1.24 9.32
N LEU A 23 9.69 -1.36 9.09
CA LEU A 23 8.69 -1.23 10.16
C LEU A 23 8.79 -2.36 11.19
N ILE A 24 9.15 -3.57 10.78
CA ILE A 24 9.43 -4.69 11.69
C ILE A 24 10.56 -4.31 12.64
N SER A 25 11.72 -3.87 12.12
CA SER A 25 12.85 -3.46 12.94
C SER A 25 12.50 -2.29 13.87
N MET A 26 11.72 -1.31 13.40
CA MET A 26 11.26 -0.21 14.26
C MET A 26 10.40 -0.72 15.43
N ARG A 27 9.44 -1.61 15.16
CA ARG A 27 8.60 -2.20 16.21
C ARG A 27 9.44 -2.95 17.25
N GLU A 28 10.43 -3.72 16.81
CA GLU A 28 11.34 -4.47 17.69
C GLU A 28 12.15 -3.57 18.62
N HIS A 29 12.43 -2.32 18.22
CA HIS A 29 13.14 -1.34 19.03
C HIS A 29 12.21 -0.41 19.84
N GLY A 30 10.92 -0.75 19.96
CA GLY A 30 9.97 -0.03 20.81
C GLY A 30 9.41 1.27 20.21
N TYR A 31 9.61 1.51 18.91
CA TYR A 31 8.96 2.63 18.24
C TYR A 31 7.45 2.38 18.05
N PRO A 32 6.63 3.46 17.94
CA PRO A 32 5.20 3.31 17.66
C PRO A 32 4.92 2.52 16.38
N GLU A 33 3.82 1.75 16.39
CA GLU A 33 3.41 0.96 15.24
C GLU A 33 2.96 1.85 14.08
N LEU A 34 3.69 1.76 12.95
CA LEU A 34 3.30 2.36 11.69
C LEU A 34 2.50 1.37 10.85
N ARG A 35 1.54 1.90 10.08
CA ARG A 35 0.58 1.14 9.27
C ARG A 35 0.75 1.49 7.81
N PRO A 36 1.43 0.64 7.02
CA PRO A 36 1.55 0.84 5.58
C PRO A 36 0.30 0.30 4.86
N LEU A 37 0.01 0.84 3.68
CA LEU A 37 -1.03 0.34 2.77
C LEU A 37 -0.46 0.18 1.35
N LEU A 38 -0.64 -1.01 0.78
CA LEU A 38 -0.42 -1.24 -0.65
C LEU A 38 -1.69 -0.98 -1.45
N CYS A 39 -1.66 0.06 -2.27
CA CYS A 39 -2.78 0.53 -3.07
C CYS A 39 -2.54 0.29 -4.58
N ILE A 40 -2.74 -0.95 -5.02
CA ILE A 40 -2.58 -1.36 -6.43
C ILE A 40 -3.82 -2.08 -6.98
N GLY A 41 -3.99 -2.08 -8.29
CA GLY A 41 -5.07 -2.83 -8.96
C GLY A 41 -4.87 -4.35 -8.86
N GLY A 42 -5.97 -5.09 -8.72
CA GLY A 42 -5.97 -6.55 -8.49
C GLY A 42 -6.10 -6.94 -7.01
N VAL A 43 -6.09 -5.98 -6.09
CA VAL A 43 -6.42 -6.17 -4.68
C VAL A 43 -7.87 -5.76 -4.43
N ASP A 44 -8.57 -6.47 -3.55
CA ASP A 44 -9.94 -6.12 -3.16
C ASP A 44 -10.01 -4.70 -2.57
N MET A 45 -11.00 -3.91 -2.97
CA MET A 45 -11.13 -2.52 -2.52
C MET A 45 -11.67 -2.44 -1.09
N ARG A 46 -12.52 -3.40 -0.67
CA ARG A 46 -13.10 -3.36 0.67
C ARG A 46 -12.02 -3.59 1.72
N SER A 47 -11.14 -4.57 1.51
CA SER A 47 -10.00 -4.80 2.41
C SER A 47 -9.10 -3.57 2.55
N GLN A 48 -8.86 -2.84 1.46
CA GLN A 48 -8.08 -1.58 1.51
C GLN A 48 -8.79 -0.49 2.31
N LEU A 49 -10.11 -0.31 2.13
CA LEU A 49 -10.89 0.67 2.88
C LEU A 49 -10.95 0.36 4.39
N GLU A 50 -11.01 -0.91 4.78
CA GLU A 50 -10.95 -1.30 6.19
C GLU A 50 -9.61 -0.94 6.85
N VAL A 51 -8.50 -1.00 6.11
CA VAL A 51 -7.21 -0.52 6.59
C VAL A 51 -7.20 1.01 6.70
N VAL A 52 -7.74 1.72 5.71
CA VAL A 52 -7.86 3.19 5.74
C VAL A 52 -8.66 3.68 6.94
N LYS A 53 -9.77 3.02 7.30
CA LYS A 53 -10.57 3.36 8.49
C LYS A 53 -9.79 3.29 9.81
N LYS A 54 -8.73 2.48 9.88
CA LYS A 54 -7.84 2.37 11.05
C LYS A 54 -6.73 3.43 11.05
N GLY A 55 -6.69 4.30 10.03
CA GLY A 55 -5.62 5.25 9.78
C GLY A 55 -4.40 4.59 9.13
N VAL A 56 -3.84 5.27 8.14
CA VAL A 56 -2.67 4.84 7.36
C VAL A 56 -1.59 5.90 7.46
N HIS A 57 -0.35 5.46 7.71
CA HIS A 57 0.79 6.36 7.84
C HIS A 57 1.61 6.44 6.55
N ILE A 58 1.64 5.34 5.78
CA ILE A 58 2.44 5.22 4.57
C ILE A 58 1.57 4.56 3.50
N VAL A 59 1.50 5.16 2.30
CA VAL A 59 0.81 4.58 1.15
C VAL A 59 1.82 4.31 0.04
N VAL A 60 1.88 3.07 -0.45
CA VAL A 60 2.60 2.70 -1.67
C VAL A 60 1.55 2.34 -2.73
N ALA A 61 1.51 3.06 -3.85
CA ALA A 61 0.39 2.95 -4.78
C ALA A 61 0.77 3.02 -6.25
N THR A 62 -0.09 2.48 -7.12
CA THR A 62 -0.09 2.86 -8.54
C THR A 62 -1.08 4.02 -8.77
N PRO A 63 -0.78 4.97 -9.67
CA PRO A 63 -1.58 6.18 -9.83
C PRO A 63 -3.07 5.93 -10.08
N GLY A 64 -3.39 4.95 -10.94
CA GLY A 64 -4.78 4.61 -11.27
C GLY A 64 -5.58 4.16 -10.05
N ARG A 65 -5.03 3.22 -9.26
CA ARG A 65 -5.74 2.70 -8.09
C ARG A 65 -5.88 3.75 -6.99
N LEU A 66 -4.86 4.57 -6.78
CA LEU A 66 -4.93 5.67 -5.81
C LEU A 66 -6.03 6.66 -6.18
N LYS A 67 -6.14 7.01 -7.47
CA LYS A 67 -7.21 7.89 -7.96
C LYS A 67 -8.59 7.29 -7.70
N ASP A 68 -8.78 5.99 -7.97
CA ASP A 68 -10.05 5.30 -7.70
C ASP A 68 -10.41 5.30 -6.20
N MET A 69 -9.40 5.26 -5.32
CA MET A 69 -9.59 5.28 -3.88
C MET A 69 -9.95 6.67 -3.35
N LEU A 70 -9.37 7.73 -3.91
CA LEU A 70 -9.68 9.13 -3.54
C LEU A 70 -11.04 9.60 -4.05
N ALA A 71 -11.58 8.95 -5.09
CA ALA A 71 -12.90 9.23 -5.62
C ALA A 71 -14.04 8.55 -4.82
N LYS A 72 -13.73 7.87 -3.71
CA LYS A 72 -14.68 7.20 -2.82
C LYS A 72 -14.67 7.83 -1.44
#